data_AF-A0AAD7A0C3-F1
#
_entry.id   AF-A0AAD7A0C3-F1
#
_cell.length_a   1.000
_cell.length_b   1.000
_cell.length_c   1.000
_cell.angle_alpha   90.00
_cell.angle_beta   90.00
_cell.angle_gamma   90.00
#
_symmetry.space_group_name_H-M   'P 1'
#
loop_
_entity.id
_entity.type
_entity.pdbx_description
1 polymer ?
#
loop_
_entity_poly.entity_id
_entity_poly.type
_entity_poly.pdbx_seq_one_letter_code
_entity_poly.pdbx_strand_id
1 'polypeptide(L)'
;MSIALTFVDENLLESAVVGPEGTAHYTTTTTSGLRGHKITTITAAGGLVGSINWREKLFIINNVERKRDDLHSRKSGLLNPTYEWKWDDKAYEFKYSLKELLVSPATGDTADIVRFTIYHPHLFHDNERAILCFPRPIQDEVERMFLLMAILYTEITRQEIEAATGA
;
A
#
# COMPACT_ATOMS: atom_id res chain seq x y z
N MET A 1 9.12 -11.58 14.96
CA MET A 1 8.77 -12.49 13.84
C MET A 1 8.24 -11.62 12.71
N SER A 2 8.63 -11.91 11.46
CA SER A 2 8.02 -11.29 10.29
C SER A 2 6.59 -11.79 10.12
N ILE A 3 5.67 -10.91 9.74
CA ILE A 3 4.28 -11.27 9.47
C ILE A 3 4.02 -11.05 7.99
N ALA A 4 3.53 -12.09 7.31
CA ALA A 4 3.03 -12.03 5.94
C ALA A 4 1.51 -11.92 5.97
N LEU A 5 0.99 -10.82 5.44
CA LEU A 5 -0.43 -10.53 5.33
C LEU A 5 -0.87 -10.71 3.89
N THR A 6 -1.89 -11.51 3.65
CA THR A 6 -2.37 -11.84 2.29
C THR A 6 -3.66 -11.11 2.00
N PHE A 7 -3.73 -10.43 0.84
CA PHE A 7 -5.00 -9.93 0.30
C PHE A 7 -5.78 -11.09 -0.29
N VAL A 8 -7.00 -11.31 0.18
CA VAL A 8 -7.84 -12.44 -0.22
C VAL A 8 -8.44 -12.25 -1.61
N ASP A 9 -8.47 -11.02 -2.12
CA ASP A 9 -9.11 -10.65 -3.38
C ASP A 9 -8.10 -9.98 -4.33
N GLU A 10 -8.39 -10.05 -5.63
CA GLU A 10 -7.65 -9.32 -6.66
C GLU A 10 -7.78 -7.80 -6.47
N ASN A 11 -8.99 -7.35 -6.13
CA ASN A 11 -9.25 -5.95 -5.85
C ASN A 11 -8.78 -5.59 -4.44
N LEU A 12 -7.57 -5.03 -4.35
CA LEU A 12 -6.96 -4.60 -3.08
C LEU A 12 -7.80 -3.58 -2.30
N LEU A 13 -8.73 -2.90 -2.97
CA LEU A 13 -9.61 -1.88 -2.41
C LEU A 13 -10.93 -2.43 -1.84
N GLU A 14 -11.19 -3.72 -2.06
CA GLU A 14 -12.35 -4.49 -1.58
C GLU A 14 -11.88 -5.86 -1.11
N SER A 15 -11.01 -5.91 -0.09
CA SER A 15 -10.41 -7.17 0.34
C SER A 15 -10.19 -7.29 1.84
N ALA A 16 -10.32 -8.53 2.32
CA ALA A 16 -9.77 -8.90 3.62
C ALA A 16 -8.26 -9.12 3.51
N VAL A 17 -7.53 -8.65 4.53
CA VAL A 17 -6.08 -8.82 4.66
C VAL A 17 -5.82 -9.76 5.84
N VAL A 18 -5.46 -11.01 5.53
CA VAL A 18 -5.38 -12.11 6.50
C VAL A 18 -3.95 -12.48 6.86
N GLY A 19 -3.72 -12.85 8.12
CA GLY A 19 -2.45 -13.42 8.57
C GLY A 19 -2.32 -14.90 8.21
N PRO A 20 -1.16 -15.53 8.49
CA PRO A 20 -0.94 -16.96 8.23
C PRO A 20 -1.93 -17.90 8.93
N GLU A 21 -2.51 -17.45 10.04
CA GLU A 21 -3.55 -18.13 10.81
C GLU A 21 -4.96 -18.02 10.20
N GLY A 22 -5.11 -17.31 9.07
CA GLY A 22 -6.38 -17.09 8.39
C GLY A 22 -7.29 -16.04 9.05
N THR A 23 -6.82 -15.37 10.11
CA THR A 23 -7.57 -14.28 10.77
C THR A 23 -7.38 -12.99 10.00
N ALA A 24 -8.46 -12.25 9.78
CA ALA A 24 -8.40 -10.92 9.16
C ALA A 24 -7.78 -9.90 10.13
N HIS A 25 -6.67 -9.29 9.72
CA HIS A 25 -6.03 -8.17 10.44
C HIS A 25 -6.62 -6.85 9.99
N TYR A 26 -6.87 -6.72 8.68
CA TYR A 26 -7.50 -5.55 8.10
C TYR A 26 -8.59 -5.92 7.10
N THR A 27 -9.49 -4.98 6.84
CA THR A 27 -10.41 -5.03 5.70
C THR A 27 -10.36 -3.69 4.98
N THR A 28 -10.21 -3.73 3.66
CA THR A 28 -10.32 -2.56 2.79
C THR A 28 -11.71 -2.53 2.16
N THR A 29 -12.31 -1.33 2.09
CA THR A 29 -13.61 -1.14 1.44
C THR A 29 -13.63 0.21 0.76
N THR A 30 -14.19 0.30 -0.44
CA THR A 30 -14.09 1.50 -1.27
C THR A 30 -15.42 1.94 -1.85
N THR A 31 -15.78 3.17 -1.53
CA THR A 31 -16.89 3.83 -2.21
C THR A 31 -16.45 4.31 -3.58
N SER A 32 -17.25 4.04 -4.61
CA SER A 32 -16.98 4.45 -6.00
C SER A 32 -17.98 5.50 -6.48
N GLY A 33 -17.66 6.19 -7.58
CA GLY A 33 -18.61 7.03 -8.31
C GLY A 33 -18.20 7.24 -9.77
N LEU A 34 -18.90 8.14 -10.46
CA LEU A 34 -18.69 8.43 -11.90
C LEU A 34 -17.25 8.85 -12.30
N ARG A 35 -16.36 9.11 -11.35
CA ARG A 35 -14.96 9.51 -11.57
C ARG A 35 -13.98 8.59 -10.84
N GLY A 36 -14.29 7.29 -10.78
CA GLY A 36 -13.48 6.30 -10.08
C GLY A 36 -13.69 6.28 -8.56
N HIS A 37 -12.65 5.84 -7.85
CA HIS A 37 -12.62 5.68 -6.40
C HIS A 37 -12.89 7.02 -5.67
N LYS A 38 -13.71 6.99 -4.62
CA LYS A 38 -13.98 8.16 -3.76
C LYS A 38 -13.18 8.06 -2.47
N ILE A 39 -13.54 7.10 -1.63
CA ILE A 39 -12.95 6.89 -0.31
C ILE A 39 -12.73 5.40 -0.12
N THR A 40 -11.48 5.01 0.14
CA THR A 40 -11.14 3.68 0.66
C THR A 40 -10.98 3.78 2.17
N THR A 41 -11.66 2.93 2.92
CA THR A 41 -11.50 2.78 4.37
C THR A 41 -10.71 1.51 4.66
N ILE A 42 -9.93 1.55 5.74
CA ILE A 42 -9.22 0.41 6.30
C ILE A 42 -9.73 0.22 7.72
N THR A 43 -10.30 -0.94 8.00
CA THR A 43 -10.79 -1.31 9.33
C THR A 43 -9.93 -2.43 9.92
N ALA A 44 -9.75 -2.40 11.25
CA ALA A 44 -9.20 -3.50 12.03
C ALA A 44 -10.28 -3.98 13.03
N ALA A 45 -9.96 -4.97 13.87
CA ALA A 45 -10.91 -5.50 14.87
C ALA A 45 -11.54 -4.42 15.78
N GLY A 46 -10.84 -3.30 16.02
CA GLY A 46 -11.30 -2.17 16.83
C GLY A 46 -12.09 -1.08 16.07
N GLY A 47 -12.27 -1.20 14.76
CA GLY A 47 -12.98 -0.21 13.93
C GLY A 47 -12.11 0.43 12.85
N LEU A 48 -12.50 1.62 12.41
CA LEU A 48 -11.80 2.39 11.38
C LEU A 48 -10.42 2.84 11.88
N VAL A 49 -9.36 2.47 11.15
CA VAL A 49 -7.96 2.80 11.50
C VAL A 49 -7.28 3.68 10.45
N GLY A 50 -7.79 3.72 9.22
CA GLY A 50 -7.30 4.64 8.21
C GLY A 50 -8.28 4.83 7.05
N SER A 51 -8.12 5.91 6.29
CA SER A 51 -8.85 6.11 5.04
C SER A 51 -8.09 6.95 4.02
N ILE A 52 -8.22 6.59 2.76
CA ILE A 52 -7.71 7.33 1.60
C ILE A 52 -8.89 8.02 0.93
N ASN A 53 -8.91 9.35 0.92
CA ASN A 53 -9.81 10.11 0.03
C ASN A 53 -9.07 10.34 -1.29
N TRP A 54 -9.41 9.58 -2.33
CA TRP A 54 -8.73 9.59 -3.62
C TRP A 54 -8.89 10.92 -4.36
N ARG A 55 -10.06 11.54 -4.23
CA ARG A 55 -10.39 12.79 -4.94
C ARG A 55 -9.64 13.98 -4.39
N GLU A 56 -9.61 14.08 -3.06
CA GLU A 56 -8.91 15.14 -2.34
C GLU A 56 -7.44 14.79 -2.12
N LYS A 57 -7.04 13.56 -2.47
CA LYS A 57 -5.71 12.99 -2.25
C LYS A 57 -5.31 13.13 -0.78
N LEU A 58 -6.19 12.73 0.14
CA LEU A 58 -5.94 12.80 1.59
C LEU A 58 -5.74 11.42 2.18
N PHE A 59 -4.80 11.33 3.11
CA PHE A 59 -4.61 10.21 4.02
C PHE A 59 -5.09 10.63 5.39
N ILE A 60 -5.94 9.81 6.00
CA ILE A 60 -6.43 10.01 7.36
C ILE A 60 -6.03 8.78 8.17
N ILE A 61 -5.22 8.96 9.21
CA ILE A 61 -4.78 7.90 10.13
C ILE A 61 -5.02 8.39 11.54
N ASN A 62 -5.81 7.66 12.34
CA ASN A 62 -6.18 8.07 13.70
C ASN A 62 -6.66 9.55 13.81
N ASN A 63 -7.53 9.97 12.86
CA ASN A 63 -8.05 11.34 12.72
C ASN A 63 -7.02 12.43 12.37
N VAL A 64 -5.78 12.05 12.05
CA VAL A 64 -4.76 12.98 11.54
C VAL A 64 -4.80 12.96 10.02
N GLU A 65 -5.12 14.12 9.44
CA GLU A 65 -5.19 14.30 7.99
C GLU A 65 -3.87 14.82 7.42
N ARG A 66 -3.49 14.29 6.25
CA ARG A 66 -2.34 14.72 5.46
C ARG A 66 -2.64 14.64 3.97
N LYS A 67 -2.24 15.65 3.21
CA LYS A 67 -2.35 15.62 1.74
C LYS A 67 -1.25 14.77 1.15
N ARG A 68 -1.59 14.00 0.12
CA ARG A 68 -0.65 13.17 -0.64
C ARG A 68 0.53 13.98 -1.15
N ASP A 69 0.30 15.21 -1.61
CA ASP A 69 1.38 16.06 -2.12
C ASP A 69 2.40 16.46 -1.03
N ASP A 70 2.01 16.44 0.24
CA ASP A 70 2.92 16.66 1.39
C ASP A 70 3.65 15.37 1.80
N LEU A 71 3.05 14.21 1.50
CA LEU A 71 3.56 12.88 1.87
C LEU A 71 4.43 12.26 0.78
N HIS A 72 4.22 12.62 -0.49
CA HIS A 72 4.75 11.88 -1.62
C HIS A 72 5.47 12.81 -2.60
N SER A 73 6.74 12.49 -2.84
CA SER A 73 7.54 13.17 -3.86
C SER A 73 8.17 12.15 -4.80
N ARG A 74 8.27 12.53 -6.08
CA ARG A 74 9.01 11.72 -7.06
C ARG A 74 10.48 12.10 -6.99
N LYS A 75 11.37 11.14 -6.73
CA LYS A 75 12.80 11.35 -6.93
C LYS A 75 13.13 11.14 -8.41
N SER A 76 13.79 12.13 -9.00
CA SER A 76 14.23 12.06 -10.40
C SER A 76 15.44 11.13 -10.52
N GLY A 77 15.30 10.06 -11.29
CA GLY A 77 16.38 9.16 -11.70
C GLY A 77 16.16 8.73 -13.16
N LEU A 78 17.24 8.65 -13.94
CA LEU A 78 17.17 8.49 -15.41
C LEU A 78 16.61 7.15 -15.90
N LEU A 79 16.57 6.10 -15.07
CA LEU A 79 16.27 4.73 -15.52
C LEU A 79 15.26 3.94 -14.67
N ASN A 80 15.00 4.34 -13.42
CA ASN A 80 13.98 3.71 -12.58
C ASN A 80 13.33 4.79 -11.69
N PRO A 81 12.02 5.08 -11.83
CA PRO A 81 11.35 6.01 -10.94
C PRO A 81 11.37 5.45 -9.51
N THR A 82 12.00 6.16 -8.59
CA THR A 82 11.85 5.93 -7.15
C THR A 82 10.88 6.95 -6.59
N TYR A 83 10.03 6.49 -5.70
CA TYR A 83 9.06 7.33 -5.01
C TYR A 83 9.51 7.48 -3.56
N GLU A 84 9.45 8.69 -3.03
CA GLU A 84 9.66 8.93 -1.61
C GLU A 84 8.30 9.21 -0.97
N TRP A 85 8.00 8.44 0.07
CA TRP A 85 6.86 8.64 0.95
C TRP A 85 7.38 9.10 2.32
N LYS A 86 6.73 10.07 2.94
CA LYS A 86 7.13 10.63 4.22
C LYS A 86 5.92 10.74 5.14
N TRP A 87 6.08 10.34 6.39
CA TRP A 87 5.12 10.61 7.46
C TRP A 87 5.86 11.17 8.67
N ASP A 88 5.46 12.36 9.09
CA ASP A 88 6.13 13.18 10.10
C ASP A 88 7.62 13.38 9.80
N ASP A 89 8.55 12.86 10.61
CA ASP A 89 9.99 12.96 10.41
C ASP A 89 10.61 11.74 9.71
N LYS A 90 9.82 10.71 9.41
CA LYS A 90 10.27 9.46 8.79
C LYS A 90 10.00 9.46 7.30
N ALA A 91 11.04 9.24 6.49
CA ALA A 91 10.96 9.13 5.04
C ALA A 91 11.33 7.72 4.56
N TYR A 92 10.68 7.26 3.51
CA TYR A 92 10.76 5.92 2.97
C TYR A 92 10.91 5.96 1.46
N GLU A 93 11.81 5.15 0.92
CA GLU A 93 11.97 4.94 -0.51
C GLU A 93 11.18 3.72 -0.96
N PHE A 94 10.38 3.91 -2.00
CA PHE A 94 9.55 2.91 -2.64
C PHE A 94 10.15 2.58 -4.01
N LYS A 95 10.47 1.32 -4.22
CA LYS A 95 11.13 0.83 -5.41
C LYS A 95 10.49 -0.45 -5.92
N TYR A 96 10.02 -0.43 -7.16
CA TYR A 96 9.59 -1.64 -7.83
C TYR A 96 10.80 -2.50 -8.25
N SER A 97 10.71 -3.80 -8.01
CA SER A 97 11.67 -4.81 -8.44
C SER A 97 10.91 -6.04 -8.93
N LEU A 98 10.93 -6.28 -10.25
CA LEU A 98 10.21 -7.38 -10.90
C LEU A 98 8.71 -7.41 -10.54
N LYS A 99 8.32 -8.27 -9.59
CA LYS A 99 6.93 -8.49 -9.13
C LYS A 99 6.66 -7.92 -7.73
N GLU A 100 7.61 -7.17 -7.17
CA GLU A 100 7.54 -6.68 -5.81
C GLU A 100 7.71 -5.16 -5.76
N LEU A 101 7.03 -4.53 -4.81
CA LEU A 101 7.29 -3.18 -4.35
C LEU A 101 8.04 -3.28 -3.01
N LEU A 102 9.28 -2.81 -3.00
CA LEU A 102 10.16 -2.81 -1.84
C LEU A 102 10.14 -1.43 -1.20
N VAL A 103 10.06 -1.39 0.13
CA VAL A 103 10.08 -0.15 0.93
C VAL A 103 11.22 -0.20 1.94
N SER A 104 12.07 0.82 1.92
CA SER A 104 13.21 0.98 2.82
C SER A 104 13.26 2.39 3.43
N PRO A 105 13.88 2.60 4.59
CA PRO A 105 14.11 3.95 5.13
C PRO A 105 14.98 4.79 4.19
N ALA A 106 14.62 6.07 3.97
CA ALA A 106 15.37 6.96 3.09
C ALA A 106 16.73 7.41 3.66
N THR A 107 17.00 7.14 4.95
CA THR A 107 18.18 7.62 5.69
C THR A 107 19.42 6.70 5.58
N GLY A 108 19.43 5.76 4.63
CA GLY A 108 20.62 4.97 4.28
C GLY A 108 20.69 3.57 4.89
N ASP A 109 19.72 3.15 5.71
CA ASP A 109 19.48 1.71 5.97
C ASP A 109 18.83 1.11 4.72
N THR A 110 19.54 0.23 4.02
CA THR A 110 19.08 -0.37 2.77
C THR A 110 18.21 -1.60 3.00
N ALA A 111 17.99 -2.01 4.25
CA ALA A 111 17.14 -3.15 4.54
C ALA A 111 15.66 -2.80 4.35
N ASP A 112 14.98 -3.62 3.54
CA ASP A 112 13.53 -3.48 3.35
C ASP A 112 12.80 -3.65 4.68
N ILE A 113 11.93 -2.69 5.00
CA ILE A 113 11.01 -2.75 6.14
C ILE A 113 9.62 -3.23 5.71
N VAL A 114 9.30 -3.13 4.42
CA VAL A 114 8.10 -3.70 3.82
C VAL A 114 8.43 -4.29 2.45
N ARG A 115 7.85 -5.45 2.17
CA ARG A 115 7.81 -6.04 0.83
C ARG A 115 6.37 -6.30 0.46
N PHE A 116 5.97 -5.79 -0.69
CA PHE A 116 4.64 -6.02 -1.23
C PHE A 116 4.76 -6.80 -2.54
N THR A 117 4.36 -8.06 -2.52
CA THR A 117 4.22 -8.90 -3.72
C THR A 117 2.92 -8.53 -4.42
N ILE A 118 3.01 -8.18 -5.70
CA ILE A 118 1.87 -7.75 -6.51
C ILE A 118 1.01 -8.97 -6.89
N TYR A 119 -0.30 -8.78 -7.00
CA TYR A 119 -1.20 -9.81 -7.52
C TYR A 119 -0.83 -10.19 -8.96
N HIS A 120 -0.75 -11.49 -9.24
CA HIS A 120 -0.48 -11.99 -10.59
C HIS A 120 -1.55 -13.00 -11.01
N PRO A 121 -2.41 -12.66 -11.99
CA PRO A 121 -3.38 -13.60 -12.53
C PRO A 121 -2.66 -14.64 -13.39
N HIS A 122 -3.10 -15.89 -13.30
CA HIS A 122 -2.61 -16.98 -14.12
C HIS A 122 -3.75 -17.62 -14.91
N LEU A 123 -3.49 -17.96 -16.17
CA LEU A 123 -4.51 -18.52 -17.07
C LEU A 123 -4.73 -20.03 -16.88
N PHE A 124 -3.76 -20.75 -16.30
CA PHE A 124 -3.75 -22.22 -16.24
C PHE A 124 -3.42 -22.82 -14.87
N HIS A 125 -3.31 -21.98 -13.84
CA HIS A 125 -3.14 -22.40 -12.44
C HIS A 125 -3.62 -21.29 -11.52
N ASP A 126 -3.56 -21.53 -10.20
CA ASP A 126 -4.04 -20.56 -9.21
C ASP A 126 -3.29 -19.22 -9.31
N ASN A 127 -4.03 -18.15 -9.04
CA ASN A 127 -3.48 -16.78 -9.05
C ASN A 127 -2.52 -16.57 -7.88
N GLU A 128 -1.42 -15.86 -8.12
CA GLU A 128 -0.55 -15.38 -7.05
C GLU A 128 -1.26 -14.22 -6.35
N ARG A 129 -1.63 -14.42 -5.08
CA ARG A 129 -2.26 -13.37 -4.26
C ARG A 129 -1.27 -12.27 -3.94
N ALA A 130 -1.77 -11.05 -3.75
CA ALA A 130 -0.94 -9.97 -3.24
C ALA A 130 -0.60 -10.21 -1.76
N ILE A 131 0.68 -10.02 -1.41
CA ILE A 131 1.20 -10.30 -0.07
C ILE A 131 1.95 -9.08 0.45
N LEU A 132 1.56 -8.59 1.61
CA LEU A 132 2.25 -7.55 2.36
C LEU A 132 3.07 -8.18 3.49
N CYS A 133 4.38 -8.11 3.40
CA CYS A 133 5.30 -8.66 4.38
C CYS A 133 6.04 -7.54 5.10
N PHE A 134 6.14 -7.65 6.43
CA PHE A 134 7.00 -6.81 7.27
C PHE A 134 8.19 -7.67 7.75
N PRO A 135 9.36 -7.62 7.09
CA PRO A 135 10.52 -8.43 7.47
C PRO A 135 10.99 -8.15 8.90
N ARG A 136 10.77 -6.92 9.37
CA ARG A 136 11.04 -6.49 10.74
C ARG A 136 9.72 -5.98 11.37
N PRO A 137 9.46 -6.25 12.66
CA PRO A 137 8.28 -5.71 13.33
C PRO A 137 8.32 -4.18 13.36
N ILE A 138 7.26 -3.54 12.87
CA ILE A 138 7.03 -2.10 13.03
C ILE A 138 6.15 -1.92 14.27
N GLN A 139 6.71 -1.33 15.33
CA GLN A 139 6.01 -1.14 16.61
C GLN A 139 5.00 0.01 16.56
N ASP A 140 5.29 1.03 15.75
CA ASP A 140 4.44 2.19 15.57
C ASP A 140 3.26 1.84 14.64
N GLU A 141 2.05 1.78 15.20
CA GLU A 141 0.86 1.41 14.45
C GLU A 141 0.47 2.46 13.39
N VAL A 142 0.79 3.74 13.64
CA VAL A 142 0.54 4.83 12.69
C VAL A 142 1.47 4.70 11.51
N GLU A 143 2.75 4.42 11.76
CA GLU A 143 3.73 4.13 10.70
C GLU A 143 3.31 2.91 9.88
N ARG A 144 2.92 1.81 10.53
CA ARG A 144 2.47 0.59 9.84
C ARG A 144 1.24 0.87 8.96
N MET A 145 0.27 1.62 9.47
CA MET A 145 -0.93 2.00 8.72
C MET A 145 -0.58 2.92 7.55
N PHE A 146 0.31 3.89 7.76
CA PHE A 146 0.79 4.78 6.71
C PHE A 146 1.43 3.98 5.57
N LEU A 147 2.33 3.05 5.89
CA LEU A 147 3.00 2.23 4.90
C LEU A 147 2.02 1.34 4.11
N LEU A 148 1.04 0.72 4.79
CA LEU A 148 -0.04 -0.02 4.12
C LEU A 148 -0.81 0.88 3.14
N MET A 149 -1.25 2.06 3.58
CA MET A 149 -2.00 2.98 2.74
C MET A 149 -1.16 3.51 1.57
N ALA A 150 0.12 3.82 1.79
CA ALA A 150 1.04 4.29 0.76
C ALA A 150 1.29 3.20 -0.30
N ILE A 151 1.36 1.93 0.10
CA ILE A 151 1.45 0.78 -0.81
C ILE A 151 0.18 0.67 -1.64
N LEU A 152 -1.01 0.69 -1.00
CA LEU A 152 -2.29 0.65 -1.71
C LEU A 152 -2.40 1.79 -2.72
N TYR A 153 -2.10 3.01 -2.30
CA TYR A 153 -2.14 4.18 -3.18
C TYR A 153 -1.19 4.01 -4.38
N THR A 154 0.05 3.59 -4.11
CA THR A 154 1.11 3.42 -5.12
C THR A 154 0.76 2.34 -6.13
N GLU A 155 0.24 1.20 -5.67
CA GLU A 155 -0.12 0.07 -6.51
C GLU A 155 -1.36 0.35 -7.35
N ILE A 156 -2.42 0.92 -6.75
CA ILE A 156 -3.63 1.27 -7.51
C ILE A 156 -3.33 2.34 -8.55
N THR A 157 -2.53 3.36 -8.20
CA THR A 157 -2.11 4.37 -9.19
C THR A 157 -1.32 3.73 -10.35
N ARG A 158 -0.48 2.73 -10.08
CA ARG A 158 0.25 1.98 -11.12
C ARG A 158 -0.74 1.24 -12.04
N GLN A 159 -1.68 0.48 -11.46
CA GLN A 159 -2.70 -0.26 -12.22
C GLN A 159 -3.57 0.67 -13.08
N GLU A 160 -3.97 1.83 -12.55
CA GLU A 160 -4.74 2.83 -13.31
C GLU A 160 -3.94 3.39 -14.49
N ILE A 161 -2.65 3.66 -14.30
CA ILE A 161 -1.76 4.12 -15.38
C ILE A 161 -1.62 3.04 -16.44
N GLU A 162 -1.36 1.78 -16.06
CA GLU A 162 -1.22 0.66 -16.99
C GLU A 162 -2.50 0.44 -17.82
N ALA A 163 -3.66 0.45 -17.16
CA ALA A 163 -4.96 0.35 -17.81
C ALA A 163 -5.22 1.51 -18.79
N ALA A 164 -4.78 2.73 -18.45
CA ALA A 164 -4.88 3.90 -19.33
C ALA A 164 -3.90 3.86 -20.50
N THR A 165 -2.72 3.25 -20.34
CA THR A 165 -1.69 3.16 -21.38
C THR A 165 -1.79 1.91 -22.26
N GLY A 166 -2.63 0.94 -21.89
CA GLY A 166 -2.85 -0.28 -22.68
C GLY A 166 -1.63 -1.20 -22.75
N ALA A 167 -0.79 -1.19 -21.71
CA ALA A 167 0.42 -2.01 -21.61
C ALA A 167 0.12 -3.42 -21.09
#